data_AF-A0A962K3E9-F1
#
_entry.id   AF-A0A962K3E9-F1
#
_cell.length_a   1.000
_cell.length_b   1.000
_cell.length_c   1.000
_cell.angle_alpha   90.00
_cell.angle_beta   90.00
_cell.angle_gamma   90.00
#
_symmetry.space_group_name_H-M   'P 1'
#
loop_
_entity.id
_entity.type
_entity.pdbx_description
1 polymer ?
#
loop_
_entity_poly.entity_id
_entity_poly.type
_entity_poly.pdbx_seq_one_letter_code
_entity_poly.pdbx_strand_id
1 'polypeptide(L)'
;MGFRGKNCAITLTGILAGYLLAMPVTLRADDASVGNSFSASEFRPGSVDLVAKQRLQVEAIEARYGPYDVRLKEALKGLGYRLRQEGEFEAASDAFKRALHISRVNEGLYNESQLAIVERLIEVDQQLARWDEVNDHFAYLEHLYKKLYKLDDPRLESGLRKVVAWHFDASNFNLNGNRLEHLRKAHGLLKLRLQSAELTLSGEDPLLDSLKRNIERSEYFLYLNSDIHRELSTDRRRAMRDRYLANID
;
A
#
# COMPACT_ATOMS: atom_id res chain seq x y z
N MET A 1 4.95 5.71 -36.74
CA MET A 1 4.30 6.84 -36.03
C MET A 1 4.09 6.44 -34.57
N GLY A 2 4.93 6.95 -33.67
CA GLY A 2 4.90 6.63 -32.25
C GLY A 2 3.97 7.58 -31.48
N PHE A 3 3.02 7.02 -30.74
CA PHE A 3 2.25 7.77 -29.75
C PHE A 3 3.07 7.84 -28.46
N ARG A 4 3.61 9.03 -28.19
CA ARG A 4 4.19 9.40 -26.88
C ARG A 4 3.08 9.43 -25.85
N GLY A 5 3.14 8.51 -24.87
CA GLY A 5 2.34 8.56 -23.66
C GLY A 5 2.64 9.83 -22.88
N LYS A 6 1.59 10.58 -22.56
CA LYS A 6 1.69 11.79 -21.74
C LYS A 6 1.84 11.36 -20.28
N ASN A 7 2.94 11.75 -19.67
CA ASN A 7 3.20 11.64 -18.23
C ASN A 7 2.08 12.36 -17.47
N CYS A 8 1.22 11.59 -16.79
CA CYS A 8 0.24 12.12 -15.86
C CYS A 8 0.96 12.37 -14.54
N ALA A 9 1.33 13.62 -14.29
CA ALA A 9 1.85 14.07 -13.01
C ALA A 9 0.73 13.99 -11.96
N ILE A 10 0.56 12.83 -11.34
CA ILE A 10 -0.25 12.69 -10.13
C ILE A 10 0.59 13.27 -9.00
N THR A 11 0.22 14.45 -8.52
CA THR A 11 0.85 15.11 -7.38
C THR A 11 0.73 14.19 -6.15
N LEU A 12 1.89 13.80 -5.59
CA LEU A 12 2.07 12.84 -4.49
C LEU A 12 1.48 13.27 -3.13
N THR A 13 0.70 14.35 -3.08
CA THR A 13 0.14 14.91 -1.85
C THR A 13 -1.17 14.24 -1.40
N GLY A 14 -1.73 13.31 -2.19
CA GLY A 14 -3.04 12.70 -1.93
C GLY A 14 -3.06 11.36 -1.18
N ILE A 15 -1.93 10.69 -0.94
CA ILE A 15 -1.90 9.33 -0.36
C ILE A 15 -1.52 9.32 1.14
N LEU A 16 -1.21 10.47 1.74
CA LEU A 16 -0.87 10.59 3.17
C LEU A 16 -2.05 10.92 4.10
N ALA A 17 -3.28 11.06 3.61
CA ALA A 17 -4.44 11.42 4.43
C ALA A 17 -5.15 10.19 5.01
N GLY A 18 -4.44 9.43 5.85
CA GLY A 18 -4.97 8.26 6.55
C GLY A 18 -4.68 8.26 8.05
N TYR A 19 -4.37 9.40 8.67
CA TYR A 19 -4.31 9.54 10.14
C TYR A 19 -4.30 11.02 10.55
N LEU A 20 -5.48 11.64 10.67
CA LEU A 20 -5.78 12.70 11.64
C LEU A 20 -7.24 13.11 11.45
N LEU A 21 -8.12 12.75 12.39
CA LEU A 21 -9.44 13.38 12.51
C LEU A 21 -9.45 14.32 13.72
N ALA A 22 -10.08 15.47 13.48
CA ALA A 22 -10.64 16.45 14.42
C ALA A 22 -9.72 17.56 14.97
N MET A 23 -9.74 18.72 14.29
CA MET A 23 -10.02 20.04 14.88
C MET A 23 -10.54 20.97 13.75
N PRO A 24 -11.66 21.70 13.93
CA PRO A 24 -12.10 22.70 12.95
C PRO A 24 -11.41 24.04 13.27
N VAL A 25 -10.53 24.51 12.38
CA VAL A 25 -10.07 25.91 12.41
C VAL A 25 -10.86 26.67 11.36
N THR A 26 -11.65 27.64 11.83
CA THR A 26 -12.39 28.61 11.03
C THR A 26 -11.43 29.50 10.25
N LEU A 27 -11.53 29.48 8.91
CA LEU A 27 -10.78 30.38 8.04
C LEU A 27 -11.44 31.78 8.06
N ARG A 28 -10.70 32.80 8.50
CA ARG A 28 -10.98 34.19 8.15
C ARG A 28 -9.83 34.66 7.27
N ALA A 29 -10.17 34.99 6.03
CA ALA A 29 -9.27 35.64 5.08
C ALA A 29 -8.86 37.00 5.66
N ASP A 30 -7.58 37.35 5.55
CA ASP A 30 -7.12 38.70 5.18
C ASP A 30 -5.65 38.63 4.72
N ASP A 31 -5.44 39.26 3.57
CA ASP A 31 -4.24 39.86 2.98
C ASP A 31 -3.00 39.06 2.57
N ALA A 32 -2.89 39.01 1.24
CA ALA A 32 -1.72 38.67 0.45
C ALA A 32 -0.54 39.60 0.73
N SER A 33 0.60 39.02 1.12
CA SER A 33 1.91 39.53 0.78
C SER A 33 2.67 38.42 0.04
N VAL A 34 2.85 38.63 -1.26
CA VAL A 34 3.62 37.74 -2.14
C VAL A 34 5.10 37.96 -1.84
N GLY A 35 5.59 37.26 -0.81
CA GLY A 35 7.01 37.04 -0.54
C GLY A 35 7.42 35.70 -1.14
N ASN A 36 8.02 35.76 -2.31
CA ASN A 36 8.61 34.64 -3.03
C ASN A 36 9.58 33.85 -2.11
N SER A 37 9.16 32.69 -1.62
CA SER A 37 10.03 31.71 -0.92
C SER A 37 9.95 30.38 -1.66
N PHE A 38 10.56 30.36 -2.85
CA PHE A 38 11.01 29.11 -3.45
C PHE A 38 12.15 28.60 -2.57
N SER A 39 11.81 27.76 -1.58
CA SER A 39 12.77 27.11 -0.70
C SER A 39 13.50 26.04 -1.51
N ALA A 40 14.62 26.44 -2.10
CA ALA A 40 15.66 25.49 -2.47
C ALA A 40 15.99 24.66 -1.22
N SER A 41 15.90 23.34 -1.34
CA SER A 41 16.24 22.38 -0.30
C SER A 41 17.59 22.75 0.35
N GLU A 42 17.55 23.15 1.61
CA GLU A 42 18.75 23.37 2.41
C GLU A 42 19.52 22.05 2.52
N PHE A 43 20.68 21.98 1.87
CA PHE A 43 21.67 20.94 2.11
C PHE A 43 22.05 20.96 3.59
N ARG A 44 21.72 19.90 4.34
CA ARG A 44 22.06 19.76 5.76
C ARG A 44 23.40 19.02 5.87
N PRO A 45 24.54 19.70 6.06
CA PRO A 45 25.86 19.05 6.03
C PRO A 45 26.07 17.94 7.07
N GLY A 46 25.27 17.90 8.15
CA GLY A 46 25.32 16.82 9.15
C GLY A 46 24.61 15.52 8.76
N SER A 47 23.75 15.50 7.75
CA SER A 47 23.00 14.29 7.38
C SER A 47 23.80 13.35 6.47
N VAL A 48 24.54 13.91 5.51
CA VAL A 48 25.45 13.19 4.61
C VAL A 48 26.55 12.47 5.39
N ASP A 49 27.13 13.14 6.39
CA ASP A 49 28.15 12.56 7.29
C ASP A 49 27.62 11.32 8.02
N LEU A 50 26.35 11.35 8.43
CA LEU A 50 25.76 10.26 9.19
C LEU A 50 25.35 9.07 8.30
N VAL A 51 24.93 9.30 7.06
CA VAL A 51 24.75 8.22 6.07
C VAL A 51 26.08 7.53 5.79
N ALA A 52 27.15 8.30 5.55
CA ALA A 52 28.49 7.76 5.32
C ALA A 52 28.96 6.90 6.51
N LYS A 53 28.79 7.40 7.74
CA LYS A 53 29.10 6.66 8.96
C LYS A 53 28.33 5.34 9.07
N GLN A 54 27.04 5.33 8.73
CA GLN A 54 26.23 4.10 8.78
C GLN A 54 26.63 3.10 7.68
N ARG A 55 27.00 3.56 6.48
CA ARG A 55 27.54 2.70 5.42
C ARG A 55 28.84 2.02 5.87
N LEU A 56 29.78 2.79 6.42
CA LEU A 56 31.02 2.26 6.99
C LEU A 56 30.77 1.27 8.14
N GLN A 57 29.75 1.51 8.97
CA GLN A 57 29.37 0.57 10.02
C GLN A 57 28.89 -0.76 9.45
N VAL A 58 28.05 -0.74 8.41
CA VAL A 58 27.60 -1.96 7.73
C VAL A 58 28.80 -2.71 7.15
N GLU A 59 29.67 -2.02 6.39
CA GLU A 59 30.87 -2.60 5.79
C GLU A 59 31.81 -3.21 6.84
N ALA A 60 32.02 -2.54 7.97
CA ALA A 60 32.86 -3.05 9.06
C ALA A 60 32.28 -4.31 9.72
N ILE A 61 30.94 -4.40 9.86
CA ILE A 61 30.29 -5.61 10.36
C ILE A 61 30.45 -6.75 9.34
N GLU A 62 30.22 -6.48 8.05
CA GLU A 62 30.34 -7.49 6.99
C GLU A 62 31.76 -8.04 6.88
N ALA A 63 32.76 -7.16 6.91
CA ALA A 63 34.16 -7.55 6.84
C ALA A 63 34.61 -8.39 8.05
N ARG A 64 34.04 -8.13 9.24
CA ARG A 64 34.45 -8.80 10.48
C ARG A 64 33.69 -10.09 10.76
N TYR A 65 32.40 -10.15 10.41
CA TYR A 65 31.51 -11.24 10.81
C TYR A 65 30.85 -11.98 9.63
N GLY A 66 31.04 -11.49 8.41
CA GLY A 66 30.48 -12.08 7.20
C GLY A 66 29.17 -11.41 6.74
N PRO A 67 28.74 -11.70 5.49
CA PRO A 67 27.66 -10.97 4.80
C PRO A 67 26.24 -11.26 5.30
N TYR A 68 26.07 -12.26 6.18
CA TYR A 68 24.77 -12.67 6.70
C TYR A 68 24.69 -12.58 8.24
N ASP A 69 25.66 -11.93 8.89
CA ASP A 69 25.66 -11.80 10.35
C ASP A 69 24.41 -11.06 10.84
N VAL A 70 23.82 -11.56 11.94
CA VAL A 70 22.56 -11.03 12.49
C VAL A 70 22.64 -9.54 12.86
N ARG A 71 23.82 -9.02 13.21
CA ARG A 71 24.02 -7.60 13.54
C ARG A 71 23.76 -6.68 12.35
N LEU A 72 23.90 -7.18 11.11
CA LEU A 72 23.64 -6.41 9.90
C LEU A 72 22.17 -6.02 9.77
N LYS A 73 21.23 -6.82 10.27
CA LYS A 73 19.80 -6.56 10.12
C LYS A 73 19.41 -5.18 10.64
N GLU A 74 19.76 -4.87 11.89
CA GLU A 74 19.41 -3.59 12.50
C GLU A 74 20.26 -2.43 11.96
N ALA A 75 21.53 -2.68 11.63
CA ALA A 75 22.38 -1.67 10.98
C ALA A 75 21.83 -1.24 9.61
N LEU A 76 21.41 -2.21 8.79
CA LEU A 76 20.81 -1.97 7.47
C LEU A 76 19.44 -1.31 7.57
N LYS A 77 18.59 -1.70 8.54
CA LYS A 77 17.34 -0.97 8.81
C LYS A 77 17.62 0.49 9.17
N GLY A 78 18.55 0.72 10.08
CA GLY A 78 18.95 2.07 10.50
C GLY A 78 19.49 2.92 9.35
N LEU A 79 20.27 2.31 8.45
CA LEU A 79 20.75 2.95 7.22
C LEU A 79 19.60 3.26 6.26
N GLY A 80 18.71 2.29 5.99
CA GLY A 80 17.55 2.49 5.11
C GLY A 80 16.61 3.60 5.59
N TYR A 81 16.40 3.69 6.91
CA TYR A 81 15.62 4.79 7.50
C TYR A 81 16.22 6.15 7.20
N ARG A 82 17.54 6.28 7.35
CA ARG A 82 18.22 7.55 7.09
C ARG A 82 18.23 7.89 5.62
N LEU A 83 18.56 6.94 4.75
CA LEU A 83 18.54 7.14 3.30
C LEU A 83 17.18 7.63 2.82
N ARG A 84 16.08 7.05 3.35
CA ARG A 84 14.72 7.52 3.06
C ARG A 84 14.49 8.96 3.53
N GLN A 85 14.99 9.35 4.70
CA GLN A 85 14.85 10.73 5.21
C GLN A 85 15.61 11.75 4.35
N GLU A 86 16.72 11.34 3.75
CA GLU A 86 17.51 12.16 2.82
C GLU A 86 16.98 12.11 1.37
N GLY A 87 15.90 11.37 1.10
CA GLY A 87 15.34 11.22 -0.24
C GLY A 87 16.10 10.24 -1.15
N GLU A 88 17.09 9.52 -0.62
CA GLU A 88 17.79 8.44 -1.33
C GLU A 88 16.96 7.15 -1.33
N PHE A 89 15.79 7.19 -1.96
CA PHE A 89 14.81 6.09 -1.93
C PHE A 89 15.34 4.79 -2.55
N GLU A 90 16.12 4.85 -3.63
CA GLU A 90 16.72 3.65 -4.23
C GLU A 90 17.64 2.91 -3.26
N ALA A 91 18.60 3.64 -2.69
CA ALA A 91 19.53 3.07 -1.73
C ALA A 91 18.82 2.60 -0.44
N ALA A 92 17.74 3.27 -0.04
CA ALA A 92 16.90 2.83 1.07
C ALA A 92 16.22 1.49 0.76
N SER A 93 15.68 1.31 -0.45
CA SER A 93 15.07 0.05 -0.90
C SER A 93 16.08 -1.10 -0.84
N ASP A 94 17.30 -0.87 -1.33
CA ASP A 94 18.38 -1.87 -1.26
C ASP A 94 18.76 -2.25 0.17
N ALA A 95 18.89 -1.27 1.06
CA ALA A 95 19.19 -1.52 2.47
C ALA A 95 18.09 -2.35 3.16
N PHE A 96 16.81 -2.02 2.94
CA PHE A 96 15.70 -2.79 3.51
C PHE A 96 15.58 -4.19 2.90
N LYS A 97 15.82 -4.37 1.59
CA LYS A 97 15.84 -5.70 0.93
C LYS A 97 16.92 -6.59 1.54
N ARG A 98 18.13 -6.06 1.78
CA ARG A 98 19.21 -6.78 2.46
C ARG A 98 18.84 -7.13 3.91
N ALA A 99 18.26 -6.19 4.65
CA ALA A 99 17.79 -6.45 6.01
C ALA A 99 16.73 -7.57 6.06
N LEU A 100 15.78 -7.56 5.10
CA LEU A 100 14.76 -8.61 4.97
C LEU A 100 15.40 -9.98 4.67
N HIS A 101 16.40 -10.01 3.80
CA HIS A 101 17.12 -11.23 3.48
C HIS A 101 17.87 -11.79 4.71
N ILE A 102 18.58 -10.95 5.46
CA ILE A 102 19.28 -11.35 6.69
C ILE A 102 18.29 -11.86 7.75
N SER A 103 17.13 -11.22 7.90
CA SER A 103 16.06 -11.71 8.79
C SER A 103 15.62 -13.12 8.40
N ARG A 104 15.38 -13.38 7.11
CA ARG A 104 14.97 -14.72 6.64
C ARG A 104 16.03 -15.79 6.89
N VAL A 105 17.30 -15.45 6.69
CA VAL A 105 18.43 -16.37 6.90
C VAL A 105 18.59 -16.73 8.38
N ASN A 106 18.49 -15.74 9.28
CA ASN A 106 18.80 -15.94 10.70
C ASN A 106 17.60 -16.31 11.57
N GLU A 107 16.39 -15.87 11.21
CA GLU A 107 15.18 -15.98 12.04
C GLU A 107 14.09 -16.84 11.36
N GLY A 108 14.40 -17.42 10.20
CA GLY A 108 13.49 -18.26 9.44
C GLY A 108 12.58 -17.49 8.47
N LEU A 109 11.94 -18.24 7.58
CA LEU A 109 11.19 -17.69 6.45
C LEU A 109 9.98 -16.84 6.87
N TYR A 110 9.37 -17.15 8.01
CA TYR A 110 8.25 -16.40 8.58
C TYR A 110 8.61 -16.00 10.01
N ASN A 111 8.83 -14.71 10.22
CA ASN A 111 9.05 -14.15 11.55
C ASN A 111 8.47 -12.73 11.62
N GLU A 112 8.08 -12.30 12.82
CA GLU A 112 7.42 -11.00 13.02
C GLU A 112 8.33 -9.81 12.67
N SER A 113 9.66 -9.96 12.77
CA SER A 113 10.60 -8.86 12.49
C SER A 113 10.57 -8.42 11.02
N GLN A 114 10.12 -9.30 10.11
CA GLN A 114 9.93 -8.99 8.70
C GLN A 114 8.79 -7.99 8.45
N LEU A 115 7.74 -7.97 9.28
CA LEU A 115 6.56 -7.13 9.06
C LEU A 115 6.97 -5.65 8.94
N ALA A 116 7.74 -5.16 9.91
CA ALA A 116 8.20 -3.78 9.91
C ALA A 116 9.16 -3.48 8.75
N ILE A 117 9.96 -4.45 8.29
CA ILE A 117 10.89 -4.25 7.16
C ILE A 117 10.10 -4.12 5.85
N VAL A 118 9.11 -4.98 5.65
CA VAL A 118 8.27 -4.97 4.43
C VAL A 118 7.39 -3.71 4.38
N GLU A 119 6.88 -3.24 5.52
CA GLU A 119 6.18 -1.95 5.59
C GLU A 119 7.07 -0.78 5.13
N ARG A 120 8.37 -0.80 5.45
CA ARG A 120 9.30 0.24 4.93
C ARG A 120 9.61 0.10 3.45
N LEU A 121 9.67 -1.13 2.94
CA LEU A 121 9.79 -1.34 1.48
C LEU A 121 8.59 -0.77 0.74
N ILE A 122 7.37 -1.00 1.24
CA ILE A 122 6.15 -0.40 0.69
C ILE A 122 6.25 1.13 0.66
N GLU A 123 6.61 1.76 1.79
CA GLU A 123 6.73 3.22 1.86
C GLU A 123 7.74 3.76 0.84
N VAL A 124 8.90 3.11 0.70
CA VAL A 124 9.97 3.53 -0.21
C VAL A 124 9.56 3.32 -1.67
N ASP A 125 9.01 2.15 -2.01
CA ASP A 125 8.63 1.83 -3.38
C ASP A 125 7.40 2.63 -3.84
N GLN A 126 6.54 3.07 -2.91
CA GLN A 126 5.50 4.09 -3.20
C GLN A 126 6.10 5.44 -3.60
N GLN A 127 7.18 5.90 -2.96
CA GLN A 127 7.87 7.14 -3.35
C GLN A 127 8.53 7.02 -4.73
N LEU A 128 8.95 5.81 -5.10
CA LEU A 128 9.53 5.48 -6.40
C LEU A 128 8.47 5.15 -7.47
N ALA A 129 7.17 5.17 -7.12
CA ALA A 129 6.07 4.77 -8.00
C ALA A 129 6.21 3.35 -8.59
N ARG A 130 6.85 2.45 -7.84
CA ARG A 130 7.07 1.03 -8.15
C ARG A 130 5.85 0.19 -7.75
N TRP A 131 4.74 0.40 -8.46
CA TRP A 131 3.43 -0.11 -8.05
C TRP A 131 3.32 -1.64 -8.07
N ASP A 132 4.08 -2.31 -8.93
CA ASP A 132 4.13 -3.78 -8.98
C ASP A 132 4.86 -4.33 -7.74
N GLU A 133 6.00 -3.74 -7.37
CA GLU A 133 6.72 -4.10 -6.14
C GLU A 133 5.91 -3.80 -4.88
N VAL A 134 5.21 -2.66 -4.84
CA VAL A 134 4.29 -2.34 -3.74
C VAL A 134 3.20 -3.41 -3.63
N ASN A 135 2.62 -3.84 -4.75
CA ASN A 135 1.62 -4.91 -4.76
C ASN A 135 2.20 -6.23 -4.24
N ASP A 136 3.41 -6.61 -4.67
CA ASP A 136 4.10 -7.82 -4.22
C ASP A 136 4.40 -7.78 -2.72
N HIS A 137 4.78 -6.61 -2.20
CA HIS A 137 5.01 -6.41 -0.77
C HIS A 137 3.73 -6.53 0.06
N PHE A 138 2.59 -6.00 -0.41
CA PHE A 138 1.31 -6.20 0.25
C PHE A 138 0.83 -7.67 0.19
N ALA A 139 1.03 -8.35 -0.93
CA ALA A 139 0.77 -9.79 -1.03
C ALA A 139 1.66 -10.59 -0.05
N TYR A 140 2.91 -10.17 0.12
CA TYR A 140 3.80 -10.79 1.10
C TYR A 140 3.39 -10.50 2.55
N LEU A 141 2.95 -9.27 2.86
CA LEU A 141 2.38 -8.95 4.18
C LEU A 141 1.14 -9.79 4.48
N GLU A 142 0.21 -9.93 3.52
CA GLU A 142 -0.96 -10.81 3.67
C GLU A 142 -0.54 -12.23 4.07
N HIS A 143 0.44 -12.78 3.37
CA HIS A 143 0.95 -14.13 3.66
C HIS A 143 1.59 -14.21 5.04
N LEU A 144 2.41 -13.23 5.42
CA LEU A 144 3.02 -13.17 6.76
C LEU A 144 1.95 -13.09 7.86
N TYR A 145 0.96 -12.21 7.74
CA TYR A 145 -0.12 -12.09 8.72
C TYR A 145 -0.87 -13.41 8.92
N LYS A 146 -1.22 -14.11 7.83
CA LYS A 146 -1.90 -15.43 7.90
C LYS A 146 -1.02 -16.55 8.46
N LYS A 147 0.30 -16.44 8.36
CA LYS A 147 1.25 -17.45 8.88
C LYS A 147 1.60 -17.22 10.34
N LEU A 148 1.68 -15.96 10.76
CA LEU A 148 2.12 -15.58 12.10
C LEU A 148 0.96 -15.58 13.11
N TYR A 149 -0.26 -15.30 12.66
CA TYR A 149 -1.38 -15.04 13.55
C TYR A 149 -2.55 -16.00 13.29
N LYS A 150 -3.20 -16.40 14.38
CA LYS A 150 -4.46 -17.16 14.34
C LYS A 150 -5.61 -16.26 13.94
N LEU A 151 -6.75 -16.86 13.58
CA LEU A 151 -7.91 -16.13 13.10
C LEU A 151 -8.52 -15.18 14.16
N ASP A 152 -8.40 -15.53 15.43
CA ASP A 152 -8.87 -14.76 16.59
C ASP A 152 -7.82 -13.78 17.15
N ASP A 153 -6.63 -13.70 16.55
CA ASP A 153 -5.59 -12.78 17.00
C ASP A 153 -5.86 -11.37 16.45
N PRO A 154 -5.95 -10.32 17.30
CA PRO A 154 -6.22 -8.95 16.86
C PRO A 154 -5.16 -8.39 15.91
N ARG A 155 -3.94 -8.94 15.90
CA ARG A 155 -2.87 -8.55 14.97
C ARG A 155 -3.18 -8.98 13.54
N LEU A 156 -3.92 -10.07 13.35
CA LEU A 156 -4.41 -10.48 12.03
C LEU A 156 -5.39 -9.43 11.47
N GLU A 157 -6.38 -9.01 12.26
CA GLU A 157 -7.36 -7.99 11.83
C GLU A 157 -6.65 -6.70 11.40
N SER A 158 -5.78 -6.18 12.26
CA SER A 158 -5.06 -4.93 12.03
C SER A 158 -4.18 -5.00 10.77
N GLY A 159 -3.53 -6.15 10.56
CA GLY A 159 -2.73 -6.41 9.37
C GLY A 159 -3.56 -6.50 8.09
N LEU A 160 -4.61 -7.32 8.08
CA LEU A 160 -5.48 -7.49 6.93
C LEU A 160 -6.24 -6.20 6.58
N ARG A 161 -6.56 -5.35 7.55
CA ARG A 161 -7.15 -4.04 7.32
C ARG A 161 -6.26 -3.16 6.44
N LYS A 162 -4.95 -3.15 6.68
CA LYS A 162 -3.96 -2.42 5.85
C LYS A 162 -3.93 -2.97 4.42
N VAL A 163 -3.92 -4.30 4.27
CA VAL A 163 -3.88 -4.95 2.94
C VAL A 163 -5.17 -4.68 2.15
N VAL A 164 -6.34 -4.72 2.80
CA VAL A 164 -7.62 -4.37 2.17
C VAL A 164 -7.62 -2.91 1.69
N ALA A 165 -7.12 -1.98 2.51
CA ALA A 165 -7.04 -0.57 2.15
C ALA A 165 -6.19 -0.38 0.88
N TRP A 166 -5.02 -1.02 0.81
CA TRP A 166 -4.19 -1.04 -0.40
C TRP A 166 -4.96 -1.49 -1.64
N HIS A 167 -5.67 -2.63 -1.56
CA HIS A 167 -6.40 -3.12 -2.73
C HIS A 167 -7.53 -2.19 -3.15
N PHE A 168 -8.21 -1.51 -2.22
CA PHE A 168 -9.20 -0.51 -2.60
C PHE A 168 -8.57 0.70 -3.30
N ASP A 169 -7.46 1.23 -2.77
CA ASP A 169 -6.76 2.36 -3.38
C ASP A 169 -6.22 1.99 -4.77
N ALA A 170 -5.52 0.86 -4.88
CA ALA A 170 -4.98 0.36 -6.14
C ALA A 170 -6.08 0.08 -7.17
N SER A 171 -7.24 -0.41 -6.74
CA SER A 171 -8.43 -0.55 -7.59
C SER A 171 -8.95 0.81 -8.06
N ASN A 172 -9.18 1.75 -7.14
CA ASN A 172 -9.76 3.05 -7.45
C ASN A 172 -8.88 3.85 -8.41
N PHE A 173 -7.57 3.89 -8.15
CA PHE A 173 -6.60 4.64 -8.94
C PHE A 173 -5.98 3.84 -10.10
N ASN A 174 -6.29 2.55 -10.23
CA ASN A 174 -5.76 1.66 -11.27
C ASN A 174 -4.21 1.66 -11.32
N LEU A 175 -3.56 1.61 -10.16
CA LEU A 175 -2.12 1.90 -9.99
C LEU A 175 -1.19 1.00 -10.81
N ASN A 176 -1.60 -0.24 -11.09
CA ASN A 176 -0.86 -1.22 -11.90
C ASN A 176 -1.71 -1.82 -13.04
N GLY A 177 -2.81 -1.16 -13.43
CA GLY A 177 -3.70 -1.66 -14.49
C GLY A 177 -4.63 -2.80 -14.10
N ASN A 178 -4.57 -3.30 -12.87
CA ASN A 178 -5.25 -4.53 -12.45
C ASN A 178 -6.46 -4.27 -11.53
N ARG A 179 -7.24 -3.21 -11.78
CA ARG A 179 -8.39 -2.79 -10.93
C ARG A 179 -9.27 -3.96 -10.46
N LEU A 180 -9.67 -4.83 -11.38
CA LEU A 180 -10.59 -5.92 -11.07
C LEU A 180 -9.94 -6.99 -10.16
N GLU A 181 -8.66 -7.29 -10.36
CA GLU A 181 -7.91 -8.21 -9.51
C GLU A 181 -7.80 -7.66 -8.08
N HIS A 182 -7.48 -6.38 -7.94
CA HIS A 182 -7.46 -5.74 -6.62
C HIS A 182 -8.82 -5.80 -5.94
N LEU A 183 -9.92 -5.55 -6.66
CA LEU A 183 -11.27 -5.66 -6.09
C LEU A 183 -11.60 -7.10 -5.63
N ARG A 184 -11.20 -8.13 -6.40
CA ARG A 184 -11.37 -9.53 -5.99
C ARG A 184 -10.57 -9.85 -4.72
N LYS A 185 -9.33 -9.38 -4.64
CA LYS A 185 -8.47 -9.56 -3.46
C LYS A 185 -9.07 -8.88 -2.23
N ALA A 186 -9.50 -7.62 -2.36
CA ALA A 186 -10.18 -6.88 -1.29
C ALA A 186 -11.44 -7.62 -0.81
N HIS A 187 -12.27 -8.10 -1.73
CA HIS A 187 -13.48 -8.88 -1.41
C HIS A 187 -13.14 -10.14 -0.60
N GLY A 188 -12.18 -10.95 -1.06
CA GLY A 188 -11.78 -12.16 -0.35
C GLY A 188 -11.24 -11.88 1.05
N LEU A 189 -10.45 -10.81 1.21
CA LEU A 189 -9.90 -10.39 2.49
C LEU A 189 -10.95 -9.80 3.44
N LEU A 190 -11.97 -9.11 2.93
CA LEU A 190 -13.09 -8.64 3.75
C LEU A 190 -13.86 -9.81 4.38
N LYS A 191 -14.06 -10.90 3.65
CA LYS A 191 -14.70 -12.11 4.19
C LYS A 191 -13.86 -12.73 5.31
N LEU A 192 -12.54 -12.80 5.13
CA LEU A 192 -11.64 -13.29 6.19
C LEU A 192 -11.65 -12.39 7.43
N ARG A 193 -11.69 -11.06 7.23
CA ARG A 193 -11.82 -10.09 8.34
C ARG A 193 -13.16 -10.24 9.06
N LEU A 194 -14.26 -10.49 8.35
CA LEU A 194 -15.56 -10.75 8.97
C LEU A 194 -15.52 -12.01 9.84
N GLN A 195 -14.93 -13.11 9.34
CA GLN A 195 -14.77 -14.33 10.13
C GLN A 195 -13.94 -14.11 11.41
N SER A 196 -12.85 -13.34 11.31
CA SER A 196 -12.03 -12.97 12.48
C SER A 196 -12.82 -12.14 13.50
N ALA A 197 -13.59 -11.16 13.02
CA ALA A 197 -14.43 -10.30 13.86
C ALA A 197 -15.56 -11.08 14.54
N GLU A 198 -16.22 -12.01 13.84
CA GLU A 198 -17.30 -12.84 14.40
C GLU A 198 -16.82 -13.78 15.53
N LEU A 199 -15.53 -14.13 15.53
CA LEU A 199 -14.93 -14.95 16.61
C LEU A 199 -14.55 -14.14 17.84
N THR A 200 -14.33 -12.82 17.69
CA THR A 200 -13.65 -12.00 18.71
C THR A 200 -14.53 -10.90 19.29
N LEU A 201 -15.57 -10.47 18.55
CA LEU A 201 -16.42 -9.34 18.90
C LEU A 201 -17.83 -9.80 19.28
N SER A 202 -18.53 -8.92 20.02
CA SER A 202 -19.97 -9.08 20.26
C SER A 202 -20.74 -8.95 18.95
N GLY A 203 -21.89 -9.64 18.84
CA GLY A 203 -22.76 -9.55 17.66
C GLY A 203 -23.31 -8.15 17.37
N GLU A 204 -23.27 -7.25 18.35
CA GLU A 204 -23.69 -5.85 18.24
C GLU A 204 -22.54 -4.89 17.84
N ASP A 205 -21.33 -5.41 17.63
CA ASP A 205 -20.18 -4.57 17.29
C ASP A 205 -20.36 -3.91 15.90
N PRO A 206 -20.27 -2.57 15.80
CA PRO A 206 -20.46 -1.85 14.53
C PRO A 206 -19.50 -2.25 13.39
N LEU A 207 -18.36 -2.87 13.71
CA LEU A 207 -17.42 -3.37 12.71
C LEU A 207 -18.04 -4.51 11.89
N LEU A 208 -18.87 -5.37 12.49
CA LEU A 208 -19.50 -6.49 11.78
C LEU A 208 -20.38 -5.99 10.63
N ASP A 209 -21.24 -5.01 10.92
CA ASP A 209 -22.10 -4.39 9.91
C ASP A 209 -21.31 -3.64 8.84
N SER A 210 -20.22 -2.99 9.26
CA SER A 210 -19.33 -2.28 8.33
C SER A 210 -18.64 -3.24 7.36
N LEU A 211 -18.21 -4.41 7.84
CA LEU A 211 -17.61 -5.45 7.00
C LEU A 211 -18.65 -6.05 6.04
N LYS A 212 -19.86 -6.38 6.50
CA LYS A 212 -20.95 -6.88 5.65
C LYS A 212 -21.29 -5.92 4.52
N ARG A 213 -21.48 -4.63 4.81
CA ARG A 213 -21.72 -3.60 3.79
C ARG A 213 -20.57 -3.49 2.77
N ASN A 214 -19.33 -3.57 3.24
CA ASN A 214 -18.17 -3.52 2.35
C ASN A 214 -18.10 -4.76 1.42
N ILE A 215 -18.46 -5.93 1.93
CA ILE A 215 -18.57 -7.16 1.14
C ILE A 215 -19.63 -6.99 0.05
N GLU A 216 -20.87 -6.62 0.42
CA GLU A 216 -21.97 -6.40 -0.53
C GLU A 216 -21.60 -5.39 -1.62
N ARG A 217 -20.97 -4.27 -1.23
CA ARG A 217 -20.52 -3.25 -2.18
C ARG A 217 -19.45 -3.78 -3.14
N SER A 218 -18.50 -4.56 -2.62
CA SER A 218 -17.48 -5.19 -3.46
C SER A 218 -18.07 -6.21 -4.43
N GLU A 219 -19.06 -7.01 -4.00
CA GLU A 219 -19.79 -7.96 -4.86
C GLU A 219 -20.54 -7.24 -5.98
N TYR A 220 -21.22 -6.14 -5.65
CA TYR A 220 -21.89 -5.33 -6.64
C TYR A 220 -20.92 -4.82 -7.72
N PHE A 221 -19.77 -4.29 -7.32
CA PHE A 221 -18.76 -3.84 -8.30
C PHE A 221 -18.16 -4.99 -9.11
N LEU A 222 -17.94 -6.16 -8.51
CA LEU A 222 -17.50 -7.35 -9.24
C LEU A 222 -18.55 -7.79 -10.27
N TYR A 223 -19.83 -7.80 -9.90
CA TYR A 223 -20.94 -8.10 -10.80
C TYR A 223 -21.00 -7.11 -11.96
N LEU A 224 -20.92 -5.81 -11.72
CA LEU A 224 -20.93 -4.79 -12.77
C LEU A 224 -19.79 -4.96 -13.80
N ASN A 225 -18.67 -5.55 -13.37
CA ASN A 225 -17.51 -5.80 -14.23
C ASN A 225 -17.49 -7.24 -14.80
N SER A 226 -18.51 -8.05 -14.52
CA SER A 226 -18.62 -9.43 -15.03
C SER A 226 -19.09 -9.47 -16.49
N ASP A 227 -18.73 -10.54 -17.20
CA ASP A 227 -19.17 -10.78 -18.57
C ASP A 227 -20.70 -10.93 -18.64
N ILE A 228 -21.31 -11.57 -17.64
CA ILE A 228 -22.76 -11.71 -17.49
C ILE A 228 -23.45 -10.34 -17.50
N HIS A 229 -22.95 -9.38 -16.71
CA HIS A 229 -23.53 -8.04 -16.71
C HIS A 229 -23.37 -7.34 -18.07
N ARG A 230 -22.23 -7.55 -18.75
CA ARG A 230 -21.96 -6.99 -20.08
C ARG A 230 -22.91 -7.55 -21.14
N GLU A 231 -23.17 -8.86 -21.10
CA GLU A 231 -24.11 -9.56 -21.97
C GLU A 231 -25.54 -9.04 -21.74
N LEU A 232 -26.02 -9.09 -20.49
CA LEU A 232 -27.36 -8.61 -20.13
C LEU A 232 -27.57 -7.15 -20.51
N SER A 233 -26.56 -6.30 -20.34
CA SER A 233 -26.61 -4.89 -20.72
C SER A 233 -26.59 -4.69 -22.24
N THR A 234 -25.99 -5.60 -22.99
CA THR A 234 -25.96 -5.56 -24.46
C THR A 234 -27.29 -6.05 -25.03
N ASP A 235 -27.86 -7.11 -24.48
CA ASP A 235 -29.16 -7.64 -24.90
C ASP A 235 -30.30 -6.67 -24.59
N ARG A 236 -30.28 -6.02 -23.41
CA ARG A 236 -31.24 -4.94 -23.10
C ARG A 236 -31.16 -3.80 -24.12
N ARG A 237 -29.96 -3.38 -24.52
CA ARG A 237 -29.77 -2.33 -25.53
C ARG A 237 -30.27 -2.78 -26.90
N ARG A 238 -30.02 -4.02 -27.30
CA ARG A 238 -30.54 -4.61 -28.55
C ARG A 238 -32.07 -4.65 -28.55
N ALA A 239 -32.69 -5.20 -27.50
CA ALA A 239 -34.14 -5.26 -27.37
C ALA A 239 -34.80 -3.87 -27.40
N MET A 240 -34.19 -2.88 -26.75
CA MET A 240 -34.69 -1.49 -26.77
C MET A 240 -34.60 -0.88 -28.17
N ARG A 241 -33.47 -1.07 -28.87
CA ARG A 241 -33.29 -0.63 -30.26
C ARG A 241 -34.33 -1.28 -31.18
N ASP A 242 -34.48 -2.60 -31.09
CA ASP A 242 -35.39 -3.35 -31.96
C ASP A 242 -36.85 -2.92 -31.72
N ARG A 243 -37.23 -2.64 -30.47
CA ARG A 243 -38.53 -2.05 -30.13
C ARG A 243 -38.71 -0.63 -30.69
N TYR A 244 -37.67 0.19 -30.69
CA TYR A 244 -37.72 1.53 -31.27
C TYR A 244 -37.90 1.47 -32.80
N LEU A 245 -37.15 0.60 -33.48
CA LEU A 245 -37.27 0.39 -34.92
C LEU A 245 -38.66 -0.13 -35.33
N ALA A 246 -39.24 -1.04 -34.54
CA ALA A 246 -40.59 -1.57 -34.78
C ALA A 246 -41.72 -0.53 -34.62
N ASN A 247 -41.44 0.63 -34.01
CA ASN A 247 -42.41 1.71 -33.82
C ASN A 247 -42.23 2.87 -34.82
N ILE A 248 -41.31 2.76 -35.79
CA ILE A 248 -41.02 3.79 -36.80
C ILE A 248 -41.72 3.52 -38.14
N ASP A 249 -42.29 2.33 -38.32
CA ASP A 249 -43.16 1.97 -39.44
C ASP A 249 -44.64 2.23 -39.13
#